data_AF-A0A523XMT2-F1
#
_entry.id   AF-A0A523XMT2-F1
#
_cell.length_a   1.000
_cell.length_b   1.000
_cell.length_c   1.000
_cell.angle_alpha   90.00
_cell.angle_beta   90.00
_cell.angle_gamma   90.00
#
_symmetry.space_group_name_H-M   'P 1'
#
loop_
_entity.id
_entity.type
_entity.pdbx_description
1 polymer ?
#
loop_
_entity_poly.entity_id
_entity_poly.type
_entity_poly.pdbx_seq_one_letter_code
_entity_poly.pdbx_strand_id
1 'polypeptide(L)'
;MTLNCLEANRGANVTLMKIRHAALGKAFNDIRRKRFELDEKKDRGHISESLYQRLLLNLIVESNNIRSERDDLQGTISLFESSEFAA
;
A
#
# COMPACT_ATOMS: atom_id res chain seq x y z
N MET A 1 13.10 -32.63 -16.88
CA MET A 1 11.93 -32.54 -15.97
C MET A 1 12.12 -31.35 -14.98
N THR A 2 12.52 -30.16 -15.47
CA THR A 2 13.03 -29.06 -14.64
C THR A 2 12.37 -27.69 -14.91
N LEU A 3 11.47 -27.59 -15.90
CA LEU A 3 10.80 -26.33 -16.26
C LEU A 3 9.67 -25.94 -15.27
N ASN A 4 8.92 -26.92 -14.77
CA ASN A 4 7.71 -26.66 -13.96
C ASN A 4 7.99 -26.01 -12.59
N CYS A 5 9.18 -26.20 -12.01
CA CYS A 5 9.51 -25.66 -10.69
C CYS A 5 9.84 -24.16 -10.74
N LEU A 6 10.31 -23.66 -11.89
CA LEU A 6 10.75 -22.28 -12.05
C LEU A 6 9.56 -21.35 -12.35
N GLU A 7 8.58 -21.85 -13.12
CA GLU A 7 7.30 -21.17 -13.36
C GLU A 7 6.42 -21.13 -12.11
N ALA A 8 6.34 -22.21 -11.34
CA ALA A 8 5.62 -22.23 -10.07
C ALA A 8 6.17 -21.21 -9.06
N ASN A 9 7.50 -21.03 -9.00
CA ASN A 9 8.13 -20.00 -8.17
C ASN A 9 7.86 -18.58 -8.66
N ARG A 10 7.77 -18.35 -9.98
CA ARG A 10 7.41 -17.04 -10.56
C ARG A 10 5.94 -16.70 -10.31
N GLY A 11 5.01 -17.63 -10.55
CA GLY A 11 3.58 -17.44 -10.28
C GLY A 11 3.25 -17.28 -8.79
N ALA A 12 3.96 -17.98 -7.91
CA ALA A 12 3.86 -17.78 -6.46
C ALA A 12 4.33 -16.37 -6.05
N ASN A 13 5.39 -15.85 -6.68
CA ASN A 13 5.90 -14.50 -6.42
C ASN A 13 4.91 -13.41 -6.86
N VAL A 14 4.33 -13.53 -8.07
CA VAL A 14 3.29 -12.60 -8.56
C VAL A 14 2.04 -12.63 -7.68
N THR A 15 1.61 -13.82 -7.24
CA THR A 15 0.47 -13.95 -6.31
C THR A 15 0.72 -13.23 -5.00
N LEU A 16 1.91 -13.39 -4.40
CA LEU A 16 2.30 -12.68 -3.18
C LEU A 16 2.35 -11.15 -3.40
N MET A 17 2.84 -10.69 -4.55
CA MET A 17 2.84 -9.27 -4.91
C MET A 17 1.42 -8.71 -5.00
N LYS A 18 0.48 -9.44 -5.61
CA LYS A 18 -0.95 -9.07 -5.68
C LYS A 18 -1.59 -9.00 -4.30
N ILE A 19 -1.30 -9.96 -3.43
CA ILE A 19 -1.76 -9.96 -2.03
C ILE A 19 -1.22 -8.73 -1.29
N ARG A 20 0.09 -8.46 -1.42
CA ARG A 20 0.72 -7.28 -0.81
C ARG A 20 0.13 -5.98 -1.33
N HIS A 21 -0.08 -5.86 -2.64
CA HIS A 21 -0.72 -4.70 -3.25
C HIS A 21 -2.14 -4.45 -2.70
N ALA A 22 -2.94 -5.51 -2.52
CA ALA A 22 -4.26 -5.41 -1.88
C ALA A 22 -4.16 -5.01 -0.40
N ALA A 23 -3.20 -5.55 0.34
CA ALA A 23 -2.96 -5.21 1.74
C ALA A 23 -2.56 -3.73 1.91
N LEU A 24 -1.72 -3.20 1.02
CA LEU A 24 -1.36 -1.77 0.99
C LEU A 24 -2.59 -0.90 0.72
N GLY A 25 -3.50 -1.32 -0.18
CA GLY A 25 -4.77 -0.64 -0.39
C GLY A 25 -5.63 -0.57 0.89
N LYS A 26 -5.67 -1.66 1.67
CA LYS A 26 -6.36 -1.68 2.97
C LYS A 26 -5.69 -0.75 3.99
N ALA A 27 -4.36 -0.80 4.09
CA ALA A 27 -3.60 0.07 4.98
C ALA A 27 -3.81 1.56 4.66
N PHE A 28 -3.90 1.91 3.37
CA PHE A 28 -4.24 3.27 2.94
C PHE A 28 -5.64 3.71 3.40
N ASN A 29 -6.64 2.82 3.34
CA ASN A 29 -7.98 3.10 3.85
C ASN A 29 -7.99 3.26 5.38
N ASP A 30 -7.16 2.50 6.11
CA ASP A 30 -7.00 2.67 7.55
C ASP A 30 -6.39 4.04 7.89
N ILE A 31 -5.45 4.56 7.09
CA ILE A 31 -4.94 5.94 7.26
C ILE A 31 -6.05 6.97 7.05
N ARG A 32 -6.91 6.80 6.03
CA ARG A 32 -8.06 7.69 5.82
C ARG A 32 -8.98 7.72 7.04
N ARG A 33 -9.28 6.55 7.62
CA ARG A 33 -10.09 6.46 8.85
C ARG A 33 -9.41 7.19 10.02
N LYS A 34 -8.11 6.93 10.25
CA LYS A 34 -7.33 7.62 11.30
C LYS A 34 -7.33 9.13 11.12
N ARG A 35 -7.26 9.63 9.88
CA ARG A 35 -7.32 11.07 9.60
C ARG A 35 -8.68 11.64 9.98
N PHE A 36 -9.77 10.98 9.60
CA PHE A 36 -11.11 11.41 9.99
C PHE A 36 -11.28 11.46 11.51
N GLU A 37 -10.83 10.42 12.23
CA GLU A 37 -10.85 10.41 13.70
C GLU A 37 -9.98 11.53 14.32
N LEU A 38 -8.87 11.88 13.67
CA LEU A 38 -8.00 12.98 14.11
C LEU A 38 -8.68 14.33 13.94
N ASP A 39 -9.39 14.54 12.82
CA ASP A 39 -10.18 15.73 12.56
C ASP A 39 -11.31 15.86 13.60
N GLU A 40 -12.05 14.78 13.88
CA GLU A 40 -13.08 14.79 14.93
C GLU A 40 -12.52 15.11 16.32
N LYS A 41 -11.34 14.56 16.66
CA LYS A 41 -10.68 14.85 17.94
C LYS A 41 -10.29 16.32 18.06
N LYS A 42 -9.86 16.94 16.97
CA LYS A 42 -9.57 18.38 16.92
C LYS A 42 -10.84 19.19 17.12
N ASP A 43 -11.89 18.88 16.37
CA ASP A 43 -13.15 19.65 16.39
C ASP A 43 -13.85 19.59 17.77
N ARG A 44 -13.72 18.47 18.47
CA ARG A 44 -14.23 18.29 19.85
C ARG A 44 -13.29 18.88 20.92
N GLY A 45 -12.16 19.47 20.53
CA GLY A 45 -11.19 20.05 21.46
C GLY A 45 -10.41 19.03 22.30
N HIS A 46 -10.38 17.76 21.91
CA HIS A 46 -9.65 16.71 22.63
C HIS A 46 -8.13 16.78 22.44
N ILE A 47 -7.65 17.50 21.43
CA ILE A 47 -6.24 17.66 21.11
C ILE A 47 -5.93 19.12 20.75
N SER A 48 -4.70 19.56 21.02
CA SER A 48 -4.24 20.88 20.62
C SER A 48 -3.96 20.97 19.12
N GLU A 49 -3.97 22.19 18.58
CA GLU A 49 -3.59 22.47 17.19
C GLU A 49 -2.18 21.93 16.86
N SER A 50 -1.21 22.15 17.75
CA SER A 50 0.17 21.67 17.56
C SER A 50 0.26 20.15 17.49
N LEU A 51 -0.50 19.44 18.34
CA LEU A 51 -0.56 17.99 18.33
C LEU A 51 -1.25 17.48 17.06
N TYR A 52 -2.34 18.11 16.66
CA TYR A 52 -3.06 17.82 15.42
C TYR A 52 -2.14 17.91 14.20
N GLN A 53 -1.41 19.03 14.04
CA GLN A 53 -0.51 19.25 12.90
C GLN A 53 0.58 18.18 12.82
N ARG A 54 1.19 17.82 13.96
CA ARG A 54 2.21 16.77 14.02
C ARG A 54 1.64 15.40 13.61
N LEU A 55 0.47 15.04 14.15
CA LEU A 55 -0.17 13.75 13.82
C LEU A 55 -0.63 13.70 12.37
N LEU A 56 -1.17 14.81 11.85
CA LEU A 56 -1.57 14.92 10.45
C LEU A 56 -0.37 14.75 9.51
N LEU A 57 0.76 15.40 9.81
CA LEU A 57 1.98 15.25 9.02
C LEU A 57 2.45 13.79 8.98
N ASN A 58 2.42 13.09 10.11
CA ASN A 58 2.77 11.67 10.17
C ASN A 58 1.86 10.82 9.26
N LEU A 59 0.54 11.06 9.30
CA LEU A 59 -0.41 10.35 8.44
C LEU A 59 -0.18 10.65 6.95
N ILE A 60 0.19 11.89 6.61
CA ILE A 60 0.52 12.29 5.23
C ILE A 60 1.75 11.53 4.75
N VAL A 61 2.83 11.53 5.54
CA VAL A 61 4.06 10.80 5.20
C VAL A 61 3.79 9.30 5.04
N GLU A 62 3.07 8.70 5.99
CA GLU A 62 2.69 7.28 5.93
C GLU A 62 1.87 6.97 4.65
N SER A 63 0.91 7.83 4.31
CA SER A 63 0.08 7.66 3.11
C SER A 63 0.89 7.76 1.81
N ASN A 64 1.89 8.65 1.76
CA ASN A 64 2.75 8.83 0.60
C ASN A 64 3.67 7.62 0.40
N ASN A 65 4.21 7.08 1.49
CA ASN A 65 5.03 5.87 1.46
C ASN A 65 4.22 4.67 0.95
N ILE A 66 3.01 4.47 1.47
CA ILE A 66 2.12 3.39 1.01
C ILE A 66 1.78 3.56 -0.48
N ARG A 67 1.49 4.79 -0.92
CA ARG A 67 1.20 5.05 -2.34
C ARG A 67 2.39 4.72 -3.22
N SER A 68 3.59 5.17 -2.85
CA SER A 68 4.82 4.87 -3.60
C SER A 68 5.05 3.35 -3.71
N GLU A 69 4.98 2.63 -2.58
CA GLU A 69 5.19 1.18 -2.57
C GLU A 69 4.14 0.44 -3.41
N ARG A 70 2.89 0.94 -3.38
CA ARG A 70 1.79 0.37 -4.17
C ARG A 70 2.01 0.59 -5.67
N ASP A 71 2.44 1.79 -6.07
CA ASP A 71 2.71 2.12 -7.47
C ASP A 71 3.91 1.29 -8.00
N ASP A 72 4.96 1.13 -7.21
CA ASP A 72 6.13 0.29 -7.54
C ASP A 72 5.73 -1.19 -7.72
N LEU A 73 4.89 -1.72 -6.82
CA LEU A 73 4.36 -3.08 -6.93
C LEU A 73 3.45 -3.24 -8.14
N GLN A 74 2.61 -2.26 -8.44
CA GLN A 74 1.74 -2.30 -9.62
C GLN A 74 2.57 -2.33 -10.91
N GLY A 75 3.63 -1.50 -11.00
CA GLY A 75 4.56 -1.54 -12.13
C GLY A 75 5.24 -2.90 -12.27
N THR A 76 5.67 -3.48 -11.15
CA THR A 76 6.29 -4.81 -11.12
C THR A 76 5.33 -5.90 -11.58
N ILE A 77 4.09 -5.93 -11.07
CA ILE A 77 3.06 -6.90 -11.46
C ILE A 77 2.79 -6.80 -12.96
N SER A 78 2.61 -5.59 -13.50
CA SER A 78 2.35 -5.38 -14.92
C SER A 78 3.51 -5.81 -15.82
N LEU A 79 4.76 -5.64 -15.38
CA LEU A 79 5.95 -6.14 -16.10
C LEU A 79 5.96 -7.67 -16.17
N PHE A 80 5.66 -8.36 -15.06
CA PHE A 80 5.59 -9.82 -15.04
C PHE A 80 4.46 -10.34 -15.95
N GLU A 81 3.27 -9.76 -15.86
CA GLU A 81 2.13 -10.15 -16.69
C GLU A 81 2.41 -9.88 -18.19
N SER A 82 3.04 -8.76 -18.54
CA SER A 82 3.41 -8.46 -19.94
C SER A 82 4.47 -9.41 -20.50
N SER A 83 5.39 -9.89 -19.65
CA SER A 83 6.41 -10.88 -20.06
C SER A 83 5.83 -12.28 -20.28
N GLU A 84 4.69 -12.58 -19.64
CA GLU A 84 3.96 -13.85 -19.76
C GLU A 84 3.20 -13.97 -21.09
N PHE A 85 2.86 -12.85 -21.73
CA PHE A 85 2.23 -12.81 -23.06
C PHE A 85 3.21 -12.75 -24.24
N ALA A 86 4.51 -12.58 -23.97
CA ALA A 86 5.55 -12.46 -25.00
C ALA A 86 6.38 -13.75 -25.20
N ALA A 87 6.13 -14.80 -24.41
CA ALA A 87 6.75 -16.12 -24.47
C ALA A 87 5.75 -17.17 -24.99
#